data_AF-A0A9E3SAQ4-F1
#
_entry.id   AF-A0A9E3SAQ4-F1
#
_cell.length_a   1.000
_cell.length_b   1.000
_cell.length_c   1.000
_cell.angle_alpha   90.00
_cell.angle_beta   90.00
_cell.angle_gamma   90.00
#
_symmetry.space_group_name_H-M   'P 1'
#
loop_
_entity.id
_entity.type
_entity.pdbx_description
1 polymer ?
#
loop_
_entity_poly.entity_id
_entity_poly.type
_entity_poly.pdbx_seq_one_letter_code
_entity_poly.pdbx_strand_id
1 'polypeptide(L)'
;MIQNPIDISSRVSPNLSALLRSRVENRDCEQPVTLSAVRRFLADLLPADFNETERLHHFDISESLLDELNALIEEFGDDALAVDFVQVSASEALSRAIESVVDDDNRETPPTLGAIRDALLAGLGVRLVGNGVLEDDEDDTLLAETDALIGHFGADAPAEDFLRYE
;
A
#
# COMPACT_ATOMS: atom_id res chain seq x y z
N MET A 1 8.34 10.85 -20.68
CA MET A 1 8.71 10.67 -19.26
C MET A 1 7.82 9.56 -18.75
N ILE A 2 8.42 8.43 -18.40
CA ILE A 2 7.72 7.34 -17.73
C ILE A 2 7.45 7.84 -16.31
N GLN A 3 6.21 8.19 -16.00
CA GLN A 3 5.80 8.45 -14.62
C GLN A 3 5.91 7.11 -13.90
N ASN A 4 6.82 7.02 -12.93
CA ASN A 4 6.89 5.84 -12.08
C ASN A 4 5.56 5.75 -11.29
N PRO A 5 4.96 4.57 -11.16
CA PRO A 5 3.71 4.37 -10.39
C PRO A 5 3.82 4.82 -8.92
N ILE A 6 5.05 4.87 -8.42
CA ILE A 6 5.47 5.43 -7.14
C ILE A 6 5.06 6.90 -6.95
N ASP A 7 5.21 7.75 -7.98
CA ASP A 7 4.91 9.20 -7.89
C ASP A 7 3.40 9.48 -7.81
N ILE A 8 2.60 8.56 -8.36
CA ILE A 8 1.13 8.66 -8.43
C ILE A 8 0.52 8.20 -7.10
N SER A 9 1.04 7.09 -6.56
CA SER A 9 0.60 6.54 -5.26
C SER A 9 0.88 7.50 -4.09
N SER A 10 1.94 8.31 -4.16
CA SER A 10 2.24 9.37 -3.17
C SER A 10 1.26 10.54 -3.16
N ARG A 11 0.48 10.73 -4.23
CA ARG A 11 -0.54 11.80 -4.33
C ARG A 11 -1.88 11.39 -3.72
N VAL A 12 -1.99 10.15 -3.29
CA VAL A 12 -3.22 9.55 -2.79
C VAL A 12 -3.10 9.39 -1.29
N SER A 13 -4.12 9.83 -0.56
CA SER A 13 -4.17 9.67 0.87
C SER A 13 -4.25 8.18 1.24
N PRO A 14 -3.68 7.77 2.38
CA PRO A 14 -3.67 6.37 2.80
C PRO A 14 -5.09 5.78 2.91
N ASN A 15 -6.08 6.61 3.26
CA ASN A 15 -7.49 6.22 3.30
C ASN A 15 -8.07 5.92 1.91
N LEU A 16 -7.79 6.77 0.91
CA LEU A 16 -8.24 6.55 -0.46
C LEU A 16 -7.53 5.33 -1.08
N SER A 17 -6.22 5.21 -0.85
CA SER A 17 -5.41 4.07 -1.29
C SER A 17 -5.97 2.74 -0.75
N ALA A 18 -6.22 2.66 0.55
CA ALA A 18 -6.75 1.44 1.15
C ALA A 18 -8.17 1.10 0.63
N LEU A 19 -8.97 2.11 0.27
CA LEU A 19 -10.29 1.91 -0.33
C LEU A 19 -10.19 1.39 -1.76
N LEU A 20 -9.31 2.00 -2.56
CA LEU A 20 -8.99 1.54 -3.92
C LEU A 20 -8.47 0.10 -3.88
N ARG A 21 -7.61 -0.22 -2.91
CA ARG A 21 -7.08 -1.57 -2.67
C ARG A 21 -8.19 -2.57 -2.40
N SER A 22 -9.07 -2.27 -1.44
CA SER A 22 -10.21 -3.13 -1.10
C SER A 22 -11.10 -3.45 -2.30
N ARG A 23 -11.18 -2.52 -3.27
CA ARG A 23 -11.91 -2.73 -4.53
C ARG A 23 -11.15 -3.53 -5.57
N VAL A 24 -9.85 -3.28 -5.71
CA VAL A 24 -8.98 -4.03 -6.62
C VAL A 24 -8.82 -5.49 -6.16
N GLU A 25 -8.70 -5.73 -4.87
CA GLU A 25 -8.60 -7.07 -4.26
C GLU A 25 -9.95 -7.82 -4.25
N ASN A 26 -11.08 -7.13 -4.43
CA ASN A 26 -12.39 -7.74 -4.47
C ASN A 26 -12.62 -8.48 -5.80
N ARG A 27 -12.64 -9.82 -5.74
CA ARG A 27 -12.91 -10.67 -6.92
C ARG A 27 -14.33 -10.55 -7.47
N ASP A 28 -15.26 -10.04 -6.68
CA ASP A 28 -16.64 -9.77 -7.07
C ASP A 28 -16.80 -8.43 -7.83
N CYS A 29 -15.75 -7.60 -7.92
CA CYS A 29 -15.79 -6.36 -8.68
C CYS A 29 -15.56 -6.59 -10.18
N GLU A 30 -16.29 -5.85 -11.02
CA GLU A 30 -16.07 -5.81 -12.46
C GLU A 30 -14.68 -5.19 -12.74
N GLN A 31 -13.74 -6.04 -13.15
CA GLN A 31 -12.40 -5.62 -13.54
C GLN A 31 -12.36 -5.25 -15.03
N PRO A 32 -11.63 -4.20 -15.43
CA PRO A 32 -10.76 -3.37 -14.59
C PRO A 32 -11.52 -2.35 -13.73
N VAL A 33 -11.10 -2.20 -12.48
CA VAL A 33 -11.65 -1.17 -11.58
C VAL A 33 -11.04 0.18 -11.96
N THR A 34 -11.85 1.10 -12.45
CA THR A 34 -11.45 2.48 -12.80
C THR A 34 -11.78 3.47 -11.68
N LEU A 35 -11.13 4.64 -11.67
CA LEU A 35 -11.46 5.72 -10.72
C LEU A 35 -12.93 6.13 -10.83
N SER A 36 -13.50 6.17 -12.03
CA SER A 36 -14.94 6.41 -12.23
C SER A 36 -15.84 5.36 -11.58
N ALA A 37 -15.46 4.08 -11.65
CA ALA A 37 -16.22 3.01 -11.02
C ALA A 37 -16.20 3.16 -9.49
N VAL A 38 -15.05 3.53 -8.92
CA VAL A 38 -14.89 3.78 -7.48
C VAL A 38 -15.66 5.03 -7.05
N ARG A 39 -15.64 6.11 -7.85
CA ARG A 39 -16.40 7.33 -7.57
C ARG A 39 -17.89 7.07 -7.58
N ARG A 40 -18.37 6.32 -8.58
CA ARG A 40 -19.79 5.95 -8.68
C ARG A 40 -20.22 5.12 -7.48
N PHE A 41 -19.37 4.20 -7.04
CA PHE A 41 -19.64 3.41 -5.84
C PHE A 41 -19.66 4.27 -4.57
N LEU A 42 -18.69 5.16 -4.38
CA LEU A 42 -18.66 6.09 -3.25
C LEU A 42 -19.90 6.99 -3.22
N ALA A 43 -20.31 7.51 -4.38
CA ALA A 43 -21.52 8.33 -4.51
C ALA A 43 -22.82 7.53 -4.23
N ASP A 44 -22.85 6.24 -4.52
CA ASP A 44 -23.99 5.35 -4.25
C ASP A 44 -24.05 4.92 -2.77
N LEU A 45 -22.89 4.83 -2.11
CA LEU A 45 -22.72 4.49 -0.70
C LEU A 45 -23.00 5.64 0.28
N LEU A 46 -23.11 6.88 -0.19
CA LEU A 46 -23.43 8.05 0.64
C LEU A 46 -24.95 8.23 0.75
N PRO A 47 -25.64 7.69 1.77
CA PRO A 47 -26.97 8.17 2.11
C PRO A 47 -26.87 9.58 2.69
N ALA A 48 -27.89 10.41 2.43
CA ALA A 48 -27.97 11.80 2.91
C ALA A 48 -27.97 11.97 4.45
N ASP A 49 -27.99 10.87 5.21
CA ASP A 49 -28.04 10.83 6.67
C ASP A 49 -26.96 9.86 7.17
N PHE A 50 -25.75 10.38 7.37
CA PHE A 50 -24.65 9.67 8.01
C PHE A 50 -24.98 9.49 9.51
N ASN A 51 -25.52 8.33 9.90
CA ASN A 51 -25.87 8.06 11.29
C ASN A 51 -24.64 7.60 12.10
N GLU A 52 -24.52 8.16 13.29
CA GLU A 52 -23.33 8.28 14.12
C GLU A 52 -22.83 6.96 14.76
N THR A 53 -23.42 5.82 14.41
CA THR A 53 -23.36 4.56 15.18
C THR A 53 -22.56 3.41 14.55
N GLU A 54 -22.06 3.54 13.31
CA GLU A 54 -21.21 2.52 12.66
C GLU A 54 -19.72 2.89 12.60
N ARG A 55 -19.28 3.77 13.52
CA ARG A 55 -17.94 4.36 13.62
C ARG A 55 -16.76 3.40 13.88
N LEU A 56 -17.00 2.10 14.08
CA LEU A 56 -15.97 1.17 14.58
C LEU A 56 -15.28 0.33 13.50
N HIS A 57 -15.73 0.34 12.24
CA HIS A 57 -15.09 -0.44 11.16
C HIS A 57 -15.16 0.18 9.75
N HIS A 58 -15.65 1.41 9.59
CA HIS A 58 -15.84 1.98 8.28
C HIS A 58 -14.67 2.90 7.92
N PHE A 59 -14.05 2.63 6.77
CA PHE A 59 -13.27 3.60 6.01
C PHE A 59 -13.92 4.98 6.16
N ASP A 60 -13.16 5.98 6.60
CA ASP A 60 -13.66 7.33 6.87
C ASP A 60 -14.02 8.00 5.52
N ILE A 61 -15.17 7.63 4.95
CA ILE A 61 -15.68 8.15 3.68
C ILE A 61 -16.23 9.56 3.94
N SER A 62 -15.34 10.53 4.01
CA SER A 62 -15.69 11.95 4.11
C SER A 62 -15.85 12.58 2.71
N GLU A 63 -16.55 13.73 2.61
CA GLU A 63 -16.59 14.55 1.38
C GLU A 63 -15.18 14.80 0.81
N SER A 64 -14.17 14.91 1.68
CA SER A 64 -12.75 15.03 1.32
C SER A 64 -12.22 13.88 0.46
N LEU A 65 -12.63 12.61 0.69
CA LEU A 65 -12.17 11.49 -0.16
C LEU A 65 -12.82 11.53 -1.54
N LEU A 66 -14.05 12.04 -1.63
CA LEU A 66 -14.75 12.19 -2.90
C LEU A 66 -14.19 13.37 -3.70
N ASP A 67 -13.83 14.46 -3.03
CA ASP A 67 -13.13 15.60 -3.62
C ASP A 67 -11.73 15.18 -4.11
N GLU A 68 -11.00 14.41 -3.30
CA GLU A 68 -9.70 13.85 -3.67
C GLU A 68 -9.80 12.92 -4.89
N LEU A 69 -10.78 12.01 -4.90
CA LEU A 69 -11.00 11.13 -6.05
C LEU A 69 -11.43 11.90 -7.30
N ASN A 70 -12.23 12.95 -7.17
CA ASN A 70 -12.58 13.83 -8.29
C ASN A 70 -11.34 14.55 -8.83
N ALA A 71 -10.45 15.05 -7.95
CA ALA A 71 -9.20 15.66 -8.36
C ALA A 71 -8.30 14.68 -9.14
N LEU A 72 -8.21 13.41 -8.70
CA LEU A 72 -7.50 12.37 -9.44
C LEU A 72 -8.14 12.05 -10.79
N ILE A 73 -9.48 12.03 -10.88
CA ILE A 73 -10.20 11.84 -12.14
C ILE A 73 -9.99 13.03 -13.09
N GLU A 74 -9.95 14.25 -12.58
CA GLU A 74 -9.67 15.46 -13.37
C GLU A 74 -8.23 15.48 -13.90
N GLU A 75 -7.26 15.01 -13.11
CA GLU A 75 -5.84 14.99 -13.48
C GLU A 75 -5.46 13.81 -14.39
N PHE A 76 -5.94 12.60 -14.08
CA PHE A 76 -5.52 11.36 -14.75
C PHE A 76 -6.58 10.76 -15.68
N GLY A 77 -7.82 11.23 -15.61
CA GLY A 77 -8.92 10.76 -16.43
C GLY A 77 -9.80 9.71 -15.74
N ASP A 78 -11.01 9.56 -16.27
CA ASP A 78 -12.06 8.70 -15.73
C ASP A 78 -11.77 7.19 -15.94
N ASP A 79 -11.10 6.88 -17.05
CA ASP A 79 -10.62 5.54 -17.41
C ASP A 79 -9.34 5.12 -16.66
N ALA A 80 -8.80 5.97 -15.79
CA ALA A 80 -7.59 5.65 -15.03
C ALA A 80 -7.84 4.46 -14.09
N LEU A 81 -6.88 3.52 -14.05
CA LEU A 81 -7.03 2.26 -13.33
C LEU A 81 -6.77 2.49 -11.84
N ALA A 82 -7.72 2.09 -10.99
CA ALA A 82 -7.61 2.24 -9.53
C ALA A 82 -6.34 1.59 -8.95
N VAL A 83 -5.87 0.49 -9.56
CA VAL A 83 -4.65 -0.23 -9.15
C VAL A 83 -3.38 0.63 -9.21
N ASP A 84 -3.35 1.66 -10.08
CA ASP A 84 -2.20 2.55 -10.22
C ASP A 84 -2.08 3.56 -9.07
N PHE A 85 -3.18 3.76 -8.33
CA PHE A 85 -3.34 4.68 -7.21
C PHE A 85 -3.35 3.97 -5.85
N VAL A 86 -3.22 2.63 -5.85
CA VAL A 86 -3.10 1.85 -4.62
C VAL A 86 -1.66 1.93 -4.13
N GLN A 87 -1.45 2.81 -3.16
CA GLN A 87 -0.25 2.85 -2.35
C GLN A 87 -0.23 1.62 -1.44
N VAL A 88 0.58 0.62 -1.78
CA VAL A 88 0.82 -0.50 -0.88
C VAL A 88 1.99 -0.12 0.01
N SER A 89 1.72 0.17 1.27
CA SER A 89 2.77 0.26 2.29
C SER A 89 2.98 -1.11 2.91
N ALA A 90 4.24 -1.41 3.23
CA ALA A 90 4.63 -2.53 4.06
C ALA A 90 3.96 -2.43 5.44
N SER A 91 3.72 -3.58 6.09
CA SER A 91 3.34 -3.63 7.51
C SER A 91 4.40 -2.93 8.37
N GLU A 92 4.07 -2.61 9.61
CA GLU A 92 5.06 -2.00 10.53
C GLU A 92 6.27 -2.90 10.72
N ALA A 93 6.06 -4.21 10.87
CA ALA A 93 7.12 -5.21 10.96
C ALA A 93 8.01 -5.21 9.72
N LEU A 94 7.39 -5.23 8.52
CA LEU A 94 8.15 -5.21 7.27
C LEU A 94 8.83 -3.87 7.03
N SER A 95 8.22 -2.76 7.45
CA SER A 95 8.81 -1.42 7.40
C SER A 95 10.06 -1.34 8.29
N ARG A 96 10.01 -1.86 9.54
CA ARG A 96 11.20 -1.96 10.41
C ARG A 96 12.27 -2.87 9.82
N ALA A 97 11.87 -3.96 9.17
CA ALA A 97 12.81 -4.86 8.50
C ALA A 97 13.50 -4.18 7.30
N ILE A 98 12.74 -3.45 6.49
CA ILE A 98 13.27 -2.64 5.39
C ILE A 98 14.19 -1.56 5.93
N GLU A 99 13.76 -0.81 6.96
CA GLU A 99 14.55 0.25 7.58
C GLU A 99 15.88 -0.29 8.14
N SER A 100 15.87 -1.43 8.82
CA SER A 100 17.10 -2.06 9.30
C SER A 100 18.07 -2.45 8.18
N VAL A 101 17.57 -2.73 6.97
CA VAL A 101 18.42 -3.04 5.81
C VAL A 101 18.84 -1.76 5.07
N VAL A 102 18.01 -0.72 5.11
CA VAL A 102 18.30 0.62 4.56
C VAL A 102 19.35 1.35 5.39
N ASP A 103 19.25 1.27 6.73
CA ASP A 103 20.19 1.87 7.69
C ASP A 103 21.53 1.11 7.76
N ASP A 104 21.65 -0.01 7.04
CA ASP A 104 22.92 -0.73 6.88
C ASP A 104 23.86 0.10 5.97
N ASP A 105 24.63 0.98 6.60
CA ASP A 105 25.59 1.95 6.02
C ASP A 105 26.62 1.29 5.06
N ASN A 106 26.72 -0.03 5.07
CA ASN A 106 27.58 -0.80 4.20
C ASN A 106 26.99 -1.02 2.78
N ARG A 107 25.80 -0.50 2.46
CA ARG A 107 25.17 -0.63 1.15
C ARG A 107 25.31 0.65 0.30
N GLU A 108 25.83 0.48 -0.91
CA GLU A 108 26.00 1.57 -1.89
C GLU A 108 24.72 1.93 -2.66
N THR A 109 23.69 1.07 -2.60
CA THR A 109 22.41 1.24 -3.30
C THR A 109 21.25 0.88 -2.38
N PRO A 110 20.10 1.56 -2.51
CA PRO A 110 18.92 1.23 -1.74
C PRO A 110 18.47 -0.22 -2.00
N PRO A 111 18.03 -0.95 -0.96
CA PRO A 111 17.62 -2.33 -1.10
C PRO A 111 16.34 -2.43 -1.93
N THR A 112 16.28 -3.41 -2.83
CA THR A 112 15.05 -3.76 -3.56
C THR A 112 14.23 -4.79 -2.78
N LEU A 113 12.95 -4.96 -3.12
CA LEU A 113 12.09 -6.00 -2.53
C LEU A 113 12.73 -7.39 -2.65
N GLY A 114 13.38 -7.69 -3.78
CA GLY A 114 14.13 -8.93 -3.96
C GLY A 114 15.31 -9.07 -2.98
N ALA A 115 16.00 -7.97 -2.69
CA ALA A 115 17.09 -7.96 -1.69
C ALA A 115 16.57 -8.14 -0.26
N ILE A 116 15.40 -7.58 0.07
CA ILE A 116 14.73 -7.79 1.37
C ILE A 116 14.32 -9.25 1.53
N ARG A 117 13.73 -9.85 0.50
CA ARG A 117 13.39 -11.28 0.50
C ARG A 117 14.61 -12.17 0.71
N ASP A 118 15.70 -11.90 -0.01
CA ASP A 118 16.94 -12.66 0.15
C ASP A 118 17.53 -12.51 1.56
N ALA A 119 17.47 -11.29 2.13
CA ALA A 119 17.88 -11.04 3.50
C ALA A 119 16.98 -11.78 4.52
N LEU A 120 15.66 -11.80 4.32
CA LEU A 120 14.72 -12.58 5.15
C LEU A 120 15.04 -14.08 5.09
N LEU A 121 15.29 -14.63 3.90
CA LEU A 121 15.72 -16.02 3.71
C LEU A 121 17.10 -16.30 4.33
N ALA A 122 17.99 -15.31 4.36
CA ALA A 122 19.28 -15.37 5.05
C ALA A 122 19.18 -15.23 6.58
N GLY A 123 17.97 -15.08 7.13
CA GLY A 123 17.70 -15.00 8.56
C GLY A 123 17.65 -13.60 9.13
N LEU A 124 17.37 -12.57 8.32
CA LEU A 124 17.13 -11.21 8.80
C LEU A 124 16.00 -11.17 9.85
N GLY A 125 14.88 -11.86 9.61
CA GLY A 125 13.74 -11.91 10.55
C GLY A 125 14.17 -12.37 11.95
N VAL A 126 14.87 -13.51 12.02
CA VAL A 126 15.43 -14.04 13.28
C VAL A 126 16.40 -13.07 13.96
N ARG A 127 17.21 -12.33 13.20
CA ARG A 127 18.11 -11.30 13.78
C ARG A 127 17.34 -10.13 14.36
N LEU A 128 16.29 -9.67 13.68
CA LEU A 128 15.46 -8.56 14.13
C LEU A 128 14.67 -8.93 15.40
N VAL A 129 14.14 -10.15 15.45
CA VAL A 129 13.54 -10.71 16.67
C VAL A 129 14.57 -10.79 17.80
N GLY A 130 15.77 -11.32 17.52
CA GLY A 130 16.86 -11.40 18.51
C GLY A 130 17.37 -10.05 19.01
N ASN A 131 17.23 -8.99 18.21
CA ASN A 131 17.59 -7.62 18.56
C ASN A 131 16.44 -6.86 19.27
N GLY A 132 15.25 -7.48 19.41
CA GLY A 132 14.06 -6.85 19.99
C GLY A 132 13.41 -5.79 19.09
N VAL A 133 13.68 -5.83 17.79
CA VAL A 133 13.07 -4.94 16.78
C VAL A 133 11.70 -5.49 16.33
N LEU A 134 11.56 -6.82 16.35
CA LEU A 134 10.34 -7.55 16.03
C LEU A 134 9.97 -8.49 17.16
N GLU A 135 8.69 -8.84 17.23
CA GLU A 135 8.14 -9.89 18.07
C GLU A 135 8.35 -11.28 17.42
N ASP A 136 8.35 -12.34 18.26
CA ASP A 136 8.64 -13.74 17.86
C ASP A 136 7.65 -14.32 16.84
N ASP A 137 6.46 -13.71 16.70
CA ASP A 137 5.43 -14.14 15.75
C ASP A 137 5.39 -13.28 14.46
N GLU A 138 6.12 -12.16 14.43
CA GLU A 138 6.10 -11.23 13.29
C GLU A 138 6.94 -11.73 12.12
N ASP A 139 8.05 -12.43 12.36
CA ASP A 139 8.99 -12.86 11.32
C ASP A 139 8.41 -13.90 10.35
N ASP A 140 7.51 -14.76 10.83
CA ASP A 140 6.79 -15.76 10.03
C ASP A 140 5.94 -15.12 8.91
N THR A 141 5.48 -13.88 9.11
CA THR A 141 4.59 -13.19 8.17
C THR A 141 5.34 -12.33 7.16
N LEU A 142 6.57 -11.88 7.49
CA LEU A 142 7.36 -10.96 6.66
C LEU A 142 7.69 -11.52 5.28
N LEU A 143 8.06 -12.80 5.21
CA LEU A 143 8.43 -13.43 3.95
C LEU A 143 7.21 -13.52 3.02
N ALA A 144 6.07 -13.93 3.56
CA ALA A 144 4.83 -14.03 2.79
C ALA A 144 4.35 -12.65 2.28
N GLU A 145 4.48 -11.62 3.11
CA GLU A 145 4.16 -10.25 2.72
C GLU A 145 5.13 -9.73 1.63
N THR A 146 6.43 -9.98 1.79
CA THR A 146 7.44 -9.58 0.79
C THR A 146 7.23 -10.31 -0.55
N ASP A 147 6.92 -11.61 -0.54
CA ASP A 147 6.59 -12.36 -1.76
C ASP A 147 5.31 -11.82 -2.43
N ALA A 148 4.32 -11.39 -1.64
CA ALA A 148 3.14 -10.71 -2.19
C ALA A 148 3.52 -9.39 -2.87
N LEU A 149 4.31 -8.53 -2.21
CA LEU A 149 4.79 -7.28 -2.79
C LEU A 149 5.60 -7.51 -4.07
N ILE A 150 6.50 -8.51 -4.08
CA ILE A 150 7.26 -8.87 -5.28
C ILE A 150 6.35 -9.36 -6.40
N GLY A 151 5.31 -10.14 -6.07
CA GLY A 151 4.33 -10.61 -7.05
C GLY A 151 3.56 -9.46 -7.72
N HIS A 152 3.38 -8.35 -7.01
CA HIS A 152 2.63 -7.17 -7.49
C HIS A 152 3.51 -6.12 -8.16
N PHE A 153 4.66 -5.77 -7.57
CA PHE A 153 5.53 -4.66 -7.98
C PHE A 153 6.82 -5.11 -8.68
N GLY A 154 7.16 -6.40 -8.58
CA GLY A 154 8.40 -6.95 -9.10
C GLY A 154 9.55 -6.90 -8.09
N ALA A 155 10.52 -7.80 -8.26
CA ALA A 155 11.66 -7.93 -7.35
C ALA A 155 12.67 -6.77 -7.43
N ASP A 156 12.63 -6.00 -8.52
CA ASP A 156 13.51 -4.85 -8.76
C ASP A 156 12.97 -3.55 -8.16
N ALA A 157 11.77 -3.55 -7.58
CA ALA A 157 11.20 -2.36 -6.96
C ALA A 157 11.99 -1.96 -5.69
N PRO A 158 12.28 -0.67 -5.48
CA PRO A 158 13.00 -0.19 -4.30
C PRO A 158 12.15 -0.37 -3.04
N ALA A 159 12.69 -1.04 -2.03
CA ALA A 159 11.94 -1.38 -0.82
C ALA A 159 11.62 -0.15 0.05
N GLU A 160 12.46 0.89 0.00
CA GLU A 160 12.24 2.15 0.72
C GLU A 160 10.91 2.82 0.35
N ASP A 161 10.39 2.56 -0.84
CA ASP A 161 9.14 3.15 -1.33
C ASP A 161 7.90 2.61 -0.62
N PHE A 162 8.04 1.41 -0.05
CA PHE A 162 6.99 0.72 0.68
C PHE A 162 7.05 1.04 2.18
N LEU A 163 8.04 1.83 2.64
CA LEU A 163 8.15 2.21 4.04
C LEU A 163 6.94 3.03 4.48
N ARG A 164 6.27 2.57 5.53
CA ARG A 164 5.29 3.38 6.24
C ARG A 164 6.02 4.25 7.27
N TYR A 165 6.16 5.54 6.98
CA TYR A 165 6.55 6.52 8.00
C TYR A 165 5.35 6.79 8.92
N GLU A 166 5.42 6.32 10.16
CA GLU A 166 4.52 6.74 11.25
C GLU A 166 5.20 7.76 12.15
#